data_AF-A0A7W1GSV6-F1
#
_entry.id   AF-A0A7W1GSV6-F1
#
_cell.length_a   1.000
_cell.length_b   1.000
_cell.length_c   1.000
_cell.angle_alpha   90.00
_cell.angle_beta   90.00
_cell.angle_gamma   90.00
#
_symmetry.space_group_name_H-M   'P 1'
#
loop_
_entity.id
_entity.type
_entity.pdbx_description
1 polymer ?
#
loop_
_entity_poly.entity_id
_entity_poly.type
_entity_poly.pdbx_seq_one_letter_code
_entity_poly.pdbx_strand_id
1 'polypeptide(L)'
;MLNIQLLHPCILYLLVTVLTGCCGNSCNDFQYRMLLCELSTSMSQSSIFNKYDENECVDLFDKYNDLDRNELIWAVLNRNPSIESARQAWQAAVYRYPQAIALDDPMMSYAFAPGSMGNQTFNDQPLRYGQILELSQKFQFPGKRTLQGEVTLAYAQKVQGDFELVKLELALTASTFFDDYYLNDWGIGDVIFT
;
A
#
# COMPACT_ATOMS: atom_id res chain seq x y z
N MET A 1 47.27 6.57 -24.07
CA MET A 1 46.67 5.23 -24.26
C MET A 1 47.11 4.37 -23.07
N LEU A 2 46.30 4.30 -22.00
CA LEU A 2 46.63 3.47 -20.84
C LEU A 2 45.96 2.10 -20.99
N ASN A 3 46.82 1.08 -20.94
CA ASN A 3 46.58 -0.32 -21.22
C ASN A 3 46.02 -1.01 -19.96
N ILE A 4 44.76 -1.46 -20.00
CA ILE A 4 44.10 -2.19 -18.90
C ILE A 4 44.40 -3.68 -19.11
N GLN A 5 45.52 -4.15 -18.56
CA GLN A 5 45.80 -5.56 -18.44
C GLN A 5 45.08 -6.15 -17.21
N LEU A 6 44.12 -7.02 -17.50
CA LEU A 6 43.84 -8.27 -16.81
C LEU A 6 43.69 -8.21 -15.28
N LEU A 7 42.50 -7.78 -14.83
CA LEU A 7 41.97 -8.18 -13.53
C LEU A 7 41.79 -9.70 -13.52
N HIS A 8 42.51 -10.37 -12.62
CA HIS A 8 42.47 -11.82 -12.41
C HIS A 8 41.03 -12.33 -12.15
N PRO A 9 40.65 -13.50 -12.69
CA PRO A 9 39.31 -14.08 -12.50
C PRO A 9 38.97 -14.34 -11.01
N CYS A 10 39.99 -14.54 -10.16
CA CYS A 10 39.79 -14.69 -8.72
C CYS A 10 39.29 -13.43 -8.01
N ILE A 11 39.63 -12.23 -8.48
CA ILE A 11 39.18 -10.96 -7.86
C ILE A 11 37.73 -10.67 -8.26
N LEU A 12 37.35 -11.03 -9.50
CA LEU A 12 35.96 -10.96 -9.95
C LEU A 12 35.07 -11.91 -9.15
N TYR A 13 35.55 -13.12 -8.86
CA TYR A 13 34.80 -14.12 -8.09
C TYR A 13 34.62 -13.69 -6.62
N LEU A 14 35.63 -13.02 -6.03
CA LEU A 14 35.55 -12.48 -4.67
C LEU A 14 34.58 -11.29 -4.56
N LEU A 15 34.46 -10.47 -5.60
CA LEU A 15 33.44 -9.41 -5.66
C LEU A 15 32.01 -9.98 -5.83
N VAL A 16 31.85 -11.08 -6.56
CA VAL A 16 30.54 -11.73 -6.78
C VAL A 16 30.06 -12.48 -5.54
N THR A 17 30.94 -13.08 -4.73
CA THR A 17 30.54 -13.83 -3.52
C THR A 17 30.24 -12.95 -2.31
N VAL A 18 30.75 -11.72 -2.24
CA VAL A 18 30.34 -10.74 -1.21
C VAL A 18 28.90 -10.25 -1.43
N LEU A 19 28.38 -10.36 -2.66
CA LEU A 19 26.99 -10.01 -3.00
C LEU A 19 25.95 -11.07 -2.58
N THR A 20 26.36 -12.30 -2.24
CA THR A 20 25.44 -13.38 -1.82
C THR A 20 25.18 -13.43 -0.31
N GLY A 21 25.48 -12.36 0.43
CA GLY A 21 25.00 -12.17 1.80
C GLY A 21 23.62 -11.53 1.84
N CYS A 22 22.54 -12.30 1.68
CA CYS A 22 21.16 -11.78 1.83
C CYS A 22 20.24 -12.78 2.56
N CYS A 23 20.21 -12.75 3.90
CA CYS A 23 19.08 -13.29 4.68
C CYS A 23 18.08 -12.21 5.12
N GLY A 24 18.39 -10.91 4.96
CA GLY A 24 17.50 -9.82 5.38
C GLY A 24 16.34 -9.57 4.40
N ASN A 25 16.61 -9.60 3.09
CA ASN A 25 15.59 -9.26 2.09
C ASN A 25 14.55 -10.37 1.87
N SER A 26 14.89 -11.64 2.12
CA SER A 26 13.99 -12.78 1.92
C SER A 26 12.86 -12.83 2.95
N CYS A 27 13.12 -12.44 4.20
CA CYS A 27 12.09 -12.39 5.24
C CYS A 27 11.07 -11.26 4.99
N ASN A 28 11.52 -10.08 4.59
CA ASN A 28 10.64 -8.95 4.29
C ASN A 28 9.77 -9.22 3.06
N ASP A 29 10.33 -9.87 2.02
CA ASP A 29 9.57 -10.31 0.85
C ASP A 29 8.48 -11.32 1.23
N PHE A 30 8.80 -12.31 2.09
CA PHE A 30 7.81 -13.27 2.57
C PHE A 30 6.68 -12.61 3.35
N GLN A 31 6.99 -11.69 4.27
CA GLN A 31 5.98 -10.94 5.04
C GLN A 31 5.07 -10.11 4.13
N TYR A 32 5.63 -9.43 3.14
CA TYR A 32 4.85 -8.68 2.16
C TYR A 32 3.89 -9.58 1.36
N ARG A 33 4.37 -10.74 0.91
CA ARG A 33 3.53 -11.71 0.19
C ARG A 33 2.40 -12.27 1.04
N MET A 34 2.65 -12.48 2.34
CA MET A 34 1.61 -12.88 3.29
C MET A 34 0.53 -11.81 3.39
N LEU A 35 0.91 -10.54 3.58
CA LEU A 35 -0.02 -9.41 3.63
C LEU A 35 -0.85 -9.28 2.34
N LEU A 36 -0.24 -9.46 1.17
CA LEU A 36 -0.96 -9.43 -0.10
C LEU A 36 -1.99 -10.55 -0.22
N CYS A 37 -1.65 -11.77 0.23
CA CYS A 37 -2.57 -12.90 0.23
C CYS A 37 -3.80 -12.60 1.09
N GLU A 38 -3.58 -12.07 2.29
CA GLU A 38 -4.65 -11.74 3.22
C GLU A 38 -5.53 -10.60 2.70
N LEU A 39 -4.91 -9.55 2.15
CA LEU A 39 -5.61 -8.46 1.50
C LEU A 39 -6.48 -8.97 0.34
N SER A 40 -5.93 -9.82 -0.53
CA SER A 40 -6.67 -10.40 -1.67
C SER A 40 -7.86 -11.25 -1.22
N THR A 41 -7.71 -11.97 -0.10
CA THR A 41 -8.79 -12.76 0.51
C THR A 41 -9.92 -11.84 1.00
N SER A 42 -9.56 -10.73 1.68
CA SER A 42 -10.55 -9.75 2.17
C SER A 42 -11.31 -9.03 1.04
N MET A 43 -10.66 -8.78 -0.09
CA MET A 43 -11.26 -8.11 -1.25
C MET A 43 -12.25 -9.00 -2.00
N SER A 44 -11.93 -10.30 -2.15
CA SER A 44 -12.84 -11.29 -2.78
C SER A 44 -14.21 -11.33 -2.10
N GLN A 45 -14.24 -11.15 -0.79
CA GLN A 45 -15.48 -11.14 0.00
C GLN A 45 -16.37 -9.93 -0.28
N SER A 46 -15.78 -8.80 -0.70
CA SER A 46 -16.50 -7.53 -0.93
C SER A 46 -17.08 -7.37 -2.33
N SER A 47 -16.44 -7.97 -3.35
CA SER A 47 -16.90 -7.88 -4.75
C SER A 47 -18.22 -8.62 -4.99
N ILE A 48 -18.56 -9.58 -4.13
CA ILE A 48 -19.87 -10.25 -4.12
C ILE A 48 -20.97 -9.32 -3.58
N PHE A 49 -20.63 -8.33 -2.74
CA PHE A 49 -21.60 -7.45 -2.05
C PHE A 49 -21.80 -6.07 -2.69
N ASN A 50 -20.83 -5.55 -3.45
CA ASN A 50 -20.97 -4.28 -4.20
C ASN A 50 -21.87 -4.38 -5.45
N LYS A 51 -22.66 -5.45 -5.58
CA LYS A 51 -23.57 -5.69 -6.72
C LYS A 51 -25.02 -5.30 -6.43
N TYR A 52 -25.31 -4.66 -5.29
CA TYR A 52 -26.63 -4.14 -4.99
C TYR A 52 -26.78 -2.73 -5.57
N ASP A 53 -27.75 -2.57 -6.46
CA ASP A 53 -28.09 -1.35 -7.19
C ASP A 53 -28.47 -0.24 -6.20
N GLU A 54 -27.79 0.92 -6.29
CA GLU A 54 -28.00 2.07 -5.41
C GLU A 54 -29.42 2.68 -5.52
N ASN A 55 -30.22 2.21 -6.49
CA ASN A 55 -31.55 2.73 -6.82
C ASN A 55 -32.71 1.93 -6.21
N GLU A 56 -32.44 0.84 -5.48
CA GLU A 56 -33.47 0.03 -4.85
C GLU A 56 -33.47 0.25 -3.33
N CYS A 57 -34.53 0.88 -2.80
CA CYS A 57 -34.78 0.91 -1.36
C CYS A 57 -35.19 -0.50 -0.91
N VAL A 58 -34.20 -1.40 -0.82
CA VAL A 58 -34.40 -2.73 -0.25
C VAL A 58 -34.60 -2.55 1.24
N ASP A 59 -35.82 -2.84 1.69
CA ASP A 59 -36.10 -2.98 3.11
C ASP A 59 -35.44 -4.27 3.61
N LEU A 60 -34.31 -4.09 4.29
CA LEU A 60 -33.38 -5.15 4.69
C LEU A 60 -34.02 -6.15 5.65
N PHE A 61 -35.08 -5.75 6.35
CA PHE A 61 -35.71 -6.53 7.40
C PHE A 61 -37.17 -6.89 7.09
N ASP A 62 -37.69 -6.52 5.91
CA ASP A 62 -39.08 -6.79 5.48
C ASP A 62 -39.43 -8.29 5.46
N LYS A 63 -38.42 -9.14 5.35
CA LYS A 63 -38.59 -10.59 5.34
C LYS A 63 -38.72 -11.21 6.74
N TYR A 64 -38.48 -10.43 7.80
CA TYR A 64 -38.34 -10.93 9.17
C TYR A 64 -39.41 -10.34 10.08
N ASN A 65 -40.22 -11.21 10.70
CA ASN A 65 -41.22 -10.79 11.68
C ASN A 65 -40.59 -10.37 13.02
N ASP A 66 -39.39 -10.87 13.32
CA ASP A 66 -38.60 -10.53 14.51
C ASP A 66 -37.15 -10.28 14.07
N LEU A 67 -36.51 -9.25 14.62
CA LEU A 67 -35.11 -8.92 14.33
C LEU A 67 -34.18 -9.86 15.10
N ASP A 68 -33.38 -10.70 14.43
CA ASP A 68 -32.31 -11.45 15.10
C ASP A 68 -31.05 -10.60 15.27
N ARG A 69 -30.37 -10.75 16.41
CA ARG A 69 -29.14 -10.00 16.72
C ARG A 69 -28.03 -10.28 15.71
N ASN A 70 -27.82 -11.55 15.35
CA ASN A 70 -26.71 -11.90 14.46
C ASN A 70 -26.98 -11.36 13.06
N GLU A 71 -28.23 -11.41 12.59
CA GLU A 71 -28.62 -10.87 11.30
C GLU A 71 -28.39 -9.36 11.22
N LEU A 72 -28.71 -8.61 12.27
CA LEU A 72 -28.39 -7.18 12.34
C LEU A 72 -26.88 -6.93 12.25
N ILE A 73 -26.08 -7.66 13.03
CA ILE A 73 -24.61 -7.52 13.02
C ILE A 73 -24.05 -7.82 11.62
N TRP A 74 -24.51 -8.91 10.99
CA TRP A 74 -24.11 -9.28 9.64
C TRP A 74 -24.51 -8.23 8.61
N ALA A 75 -25.73 -7.69 8.68
CA ALA A 75 -26.21 -6.65 7.78
C ALA A 75 -25.36 -5.37 7.90
N VAL A 76 -25.03 -4.97 9.13
CA VAL A 76 -24.19 -3.79 9.41
C VAL A 76 -22.77 -3.99 8.90
N LEU A 77 -22.13 -5.14 9.19
CA LEU A 77 -20.77 -5.45 8.72
C LEU A 77 -20.66 -5.51 7.19
N ASN A 78 -21.73 -5.91 6.50
CA ASN A 78 -21.72 -6.05 5.05
C ASN A 78 -21.99 -4.73 4.31
N ARG A 79 -22.76 -3.81 4.90
CA ARG A 79 -23.24 -2.59 4.21
C ARG A 79 -22.51 -1.31 4.65
N ASN A 80 -21.85 -1.30 5.80
CA ASN A 80 -21.27 -0.06 6.31
C ASN A 80 -20.04 0.39 5.48
N PRO A 81 -20.05 1.60 4.89
CA PRO A 81 -18.90 2.13 4.13
C PRO A 81 -17.64 2.35 4.99
N SER A 82 -17.75 2.41 6.31
CA SER A 82 -16.58 2.52 7.20
C SER A 82 -15.61 1.36 7.02
N ILE A 83 -16.11 0.14 6.80
CA ILE A 83 -15.29 -1.06 6.59
C ILE A 83 -14.55 -0.97 5.25
N GLU A 84 -15.21 -0.48 4.19
CA GLU A 84 -14.56 -0.27 2.90
C GLU A 84 -13.46 0.79 3.01
N SER A 85 -13.74 1.90 3.71
CA SER A 85 -12.75 2.96 3.91
C SER A 85 -11.51 2.46 4.65
N ALA A 86 -11.69 1.64 5.70
CA ALA A 86 -10.61 1.03 6.44
C ALA A 86 -9.83 0.01 5.59
N ARG A 87 -10.53 -0.76 4.74
CA ARG A 87 -9.89 -1.69 3.80
C ARG A 87 -9.04 -0.96 2.76
N GLN A 88 -9.55 0.12 2.18
CA GLN A 88 -8.80 0.94 1.22
C GLN A 88 -7.54 1.56 1.87
N ALA A 89 -7.65 1.99 3.14
CA ALA A 89 -6.50 2.46 3.90
C ALA A 89 -5.45 1.34 4.10
N TRP A 90 -5.89 0.12 4.43
CA TRP A 90 -5.00 -1.05 4.52
C TRP A 90 -4.36 -1.40 3.17
N GLN A 91 -5.14 -1.39 2.09
CA GLN A 91 -4.66 -1.60 0.73
C GLN A 91 -3.54 -0.61 0.37
N ALA A 92 -3.78 0.68 0.60
CA ALA A 92 -2.78 1.72 0.35
C ALA A 92 -1.50 1.52 1.19
N ALA A 93 -1.64 1.08 2.45
CA ALA A 93 -0.51 0.80 3.32
C ALA A 93 0.34 -0.39 2.81
N VAL A 94 -0.29 -1.46 2.32
CA VAL A 94 0.41 -2.62 1.75
C VAL A 94 1.17 -2.21 0.48
N TYR A 95 0.53 -1.49 -0.45
CA TYR A 95 1.17 -1.06 -1.70
C TYR A 95 2.27 0.01 -1.53
N ARG A 96 2.42 0.57 -0.32
CA ARG A 96 3.52 1.48 -0.01
C ARG A 96 4.86 0.76 0.14
N TYR A 97 4.88 -0.52 0.51
CA TYR A 97 6.12 -1.30 0.68
C TYR A 97 7.03 -1.30 -0.57
N PRO A 98 6.57 -1.68 -1.78
CA PRO A 98 7.43 -1.69 -2.96
C PRO A 98 7.98 -0.30 -3.30
N GLN A 99 7.25 0.78 -2.98
CA GLN A 99 7.70 2.15 -3.17
C GLN A 99 8.80 2.52 -2.17
N ALA A 100 8.69 2.09 -0.91
CA ALA A 100 9.66 2.39 0.13
C ALA A 100 11.01 1.69 -0.07
N ILE A 101 11.00 0.49 -0.66
CA ILE A 101 12.22 -0.26 -0.95
C ILE A 101 12.79 0.04 -2.34
N ALA A 102 12.14 0.84 -3.17
CA ALA A 102 12.63 1.19 -4.51
C ALA A 102 13.89 2.08 -4.44
N LEU A 103 14.65 2.13 -5.54
CA LEU A 103 15.73 3.10 -5.66
C LEU A 103 15.13 4.45 -6.05
N ASP A 104 15.78 5.55 -5.66
CA ASP A 104 15.37 6.89 -6.09
C ASP A 104 15.32 6.96 -7.63
N ASP A 105 14.32 7.66 -8.17
CA ASP A 105 14.14 7.75 -9.61
C ASP A 105 15.35 8.39 -10.30
N PRO A 106 15.73 7.91 -11.50
CA PRO A 106 16.82 8.52 -12.25
C PRO A 106 16.37 9.89 -12.78
N MET A 107 17.22 10.89 -12.57
CA MET A 107 17.04 12.23 -13.12
C MET A 107 17.65 12.29 -14.51
N MET A 108 16.84 12.59 -15.51
CA MET A 108 17.28 12.83 -16.88
C MET A 108 17.27 14.34 -17.15
N SER A 109 18.42 14.88 -17.52
CA SER A 109 18.57 16.29 -17.92
C SER A 109 18.98 16.35 -19.39
N TYR A 110 18.33 17.22 -20.15
CA TYR A 110 18.68 17.52 -21.51
C TYR A 110 18.99 19.01 -21.62
N ALA A 111 20.21 19.33 -22.07
CA ALA A 111 20.64 20.69 -22.30
C ALA A 111 20.95 20.90 -23.78
N PHE A 112 20.39 21.97 -24.33
CA PHE A 112 20.66 22.44 -25.68
C PHE A 112 21.41 23.77 -25.58
N ALA A 113 22.51 23.92 -26.31
CA ALA A 113 23.31 25.15 -26.32
C ALA A 113 22.99 26.01 -27.56
N PRO A 114 22.00 26.94 -27.50
CA PRO A 114 21.57 27.75 -28.64
C PRO A 114 22.67 28.68 -29.17
N GLY A 115 23.68 29.04 -28.35
CA GLY A 115 24.83 29.84 -28.78
C GLY A 115 25.73 29.16 -29.83
N SER A 116 25.56 27.85 -30.05
CA SER A 116 26.21 27.10 -31.15
C SER A 116 25.39 27.09 -32.45
N MET A 117 24.18 27.68 -32.47
CA MET A 117 23.36 27.82 -33.68
C MET A 117 23.79 29.07 -34.46
N GLY A 118 24.86 28.93 -35.25
CA GLY A 118 25.34 29.95 -36.17
C GLY A 118 26.67 29.56 -36.79
N ASN A 119 27.03 30.19 -37.92
CA ASN A 119 28.30 29.98 -38.64
C ASN A 119 29.50 30.58 -37.87
N GLN A 120 29.57 30.34 -36.57
CA GLN A 120 30.66 30.79 -35.73
C GLN A 120 31.80 29.78 -35.87
N THR A 121 32.87 30.22 -36.52
CA THR A 121 34.14 29.49 -36.63
C THR A 121 35.07 29.98 -35.53
N PHE A 122 35.62 29.05 -34.75
CA PHE A 122 36.75 29.34 -33.87
C PHE A 122 37.99 28.71 -34.50
N ASN A 123 38.95 29.53 -34.94
CA ASN A 123 40.19 29.07 -35.57
C ASN A 123 39.94 28.20 -36.83
N ASP A 124 39.09 28.68 -37.75
CA ASP A 124 38.66 28.00 -38.99
C ASP A 124 37.99 26.61 -38.83
N GLN A 125 37.59 26.24 -37.61
CA GLN A 125 36.86 25.00 -37.33
C GLN A 125 35.36 25.32 -37.08
N PRO A 126 34.41 24.61 -37.73
CA PRO A 126 32.98 24.84 -37.47
C PRO A 126 32.62 24.42 -36.04
N LEU A 127 32.04 25.32 -35.25
CA LEU A 127 31.53 24.99 -33.92
C LEU A 127 30.39 23.96 -34.04
N ARG A 128 30.52 22.83 -33.35
CA ARG A 128 29.51 21.76 -33.36
C ARG A 128 28.34 22.14 -32.45
N TYR A 129 27.13 21.79 -32.88
CA TYR A 129 25.92 21.92 -32.06
C TYR A 129 26.11 21.25 -30.70
N GLY A 130 25.98 22.03 -29.62
CA GLY A 130 26.08 21.53 -28.25
C GLY A 130 24.75 20.93 -27.80
N GLN A 131 24.67 19.61 -27.73
CA GLN A 131 23.57 18.89 -27.08
C GLN A 131 24.17 17.98 -26.01
N ILE A 132 23.66 18.07 -24.79
CA ILE A 132 24.13 17.28 -23.65
C ILE A 132 22.92 16.54 -23.08
N LEU A 133 23.06 15.23 -22.91
CA LEU A 133 22.11 14.39 -22.21
C LEU A 133 22.78 13.81 -20.97
N GLU A 134 22.23 14.08 -19.80
CA GLU A 134 22.74 13.62 -18.51
C GLU A 134 21.73 12.72 -17.83
N LEU A 135 22.22 11.61 -17.27
CA LEU A 135 21.45 10.70 -16.42
C LEU A 135 22.14 10.64 -15.06
N SER A 136 21.42 11.00 -13.99
CA SER A 136 21.93 11.02 -12.62
C SER A 136 20.99 10.28 -11.69
N GLN A 137 21.49 9.33 -10.91
CA GLN A 137 20.70 8.60 -9.92
C GLN A 137 21.45 8.56 -8.59
N LYS A 138 20.70 8.82 -7.52
CA LYS A 138 21.24 8.76 -6.16
C LYS A 138 21.33 7.31 -5.70
N PHE A 139 22.53 6.84 -5.39
CA PHE A 139 22.75 5.56 -4.74
C PHE A 139 22.74 5.74 -3.23
N GLN A 140 21.73 5.18 -2.58
CA GLN A 140 21.62 5.18 -1.12
C GLN A 140 22.59 4.15 -0.52
N PHE A 141 23.11 4.42 0.67
CA PHE A 141 23.92 3.46 1.40
C PHE A 141 23.17 2.12 1.57
N PRO A 142 23.86 0.98 1.42
CA PRO A 142 23.26 -0.33 1.65
C PRO A 142 22.68 -0.40 3.06
N GLY A 143 21.48 -0.98 3.19
CA GLY A 143 20.77 -1.12 4.48
C GLY A 143 19.71 -0.06 4.77
N LYS A 144 19.83 1.17 4.23
CA LYS A 144 18.80 2.21 4.46
C LYS A 144 17.42 1.80 3.92
N ARG A 145 17.40 1.22 2.71
CA ARG A 145 16.17 0.72 2.05
C ARG A 145 15.54 -0.44 2.81
N THR A 146 16.36 -1.33 3.37
CA THR A 146 15.88 -2.47 4.17
C THR A 146 15.14 -1.96 5.41
N LEU A 147 15.70 -1.01 6.14
CA LEU A 147 15.06 -0.39 7.31
C LEU A 147 13.76 0.36 6.94
N GLN A 148 13.74 1.06 5.81
CA GLN A 148 12.52 1.70 5.31
C GLN A 148 11.43 0.67 4.96
N GLY A 149 11.83 -0.47 4.38
CA GLY A 149 10.96 -1.61 4.14
C GLY A 149 10.34 -2.15 5.42
N GLU A 150 11.17 -2.43 6.43
CA GLU A 150 10.72 -2.94 7.75
C GLU A 150 9.71 -2.00 8.43
N VAL A 151 9.99 -0.69 8.45
CA VAL A 151 9.06 0.31 9.00
C VAL A 151 7.74 0.31 8.23
N THR A 152 7.79 0.18 6.90
CA THR A 152 6.58 0.19 6.07
C THR A 152 5.77 -1.10 6.24
N LEU A 153 6.41 -2.25 6.43
CA LEU A 153 5.72 -3.51 6.74
C LEU A 153 5.06 -3.48 8.12
N ALA A 154 5.76 -2.99 9.14
CA ALA A 154 5.19 -2.82 10.47
C ALA A 154 4.00 -1.85 10.44
N TYR A 155 4.07 -0.78 9.64
CA TYR A 155 2.95 0.12 9.41
C TYR A 155 1.77 -0.58 8.74
N ALA A 156 2.01 -1.38 7.69
CA ALA A 156 0.95 -2.13 7.01
C ALA A 156 0.24 -3.12 7.95
N GLN A 157 0.99 -3.81 8.82
CA GLN A 157 0.44 -4.68 9.87
C GLN A 157 -0.37 -3.91 10.90
N LYS A 158 0.07 -2.71 11.29
CA LYS A 158 -0.71 -1.84 12.17
C LYS A 158 -2.06 -1.47 11.54
N VAL A 159 -2.05 -1.06 10.28
CA VAL A 159 -3.28 -0.66 9.57
C VAL A 159 -4.22 -1.86 9.34
N GLN A 160 -3.67 -3.05 9.15
CA GLN A 160 -4.45 -4.29 9.17
C GLN A 160 -5.18 -4.49 10.51
N GLY A 161 -4.47 -4.28 11.63
CA GLY A 161 -5.06 -4.33 12.96
C GLY A 161 -6.16 -3.30 13.15
N ASP A 162 -5.97 -2.07 12.65
CA ASP A 162 -7.01 -1.03 12.67
C ASP A 162 -8.27 -1.47 11.89
N PHE A 163 -8.10 -2.12 10.74
CA PHE A 163 -9.22 -2.64 9.94
C PHE A 163 -10.05 -3.69 10.70
N GLU A 164 -9.38 -4.63 11.38
CA GLU A 164 -10.07 -5.61 12.22
C GLU A 164 -10.71 -4.98 13.46
N LEU A 165 -10.09 -3.94 14.03
CA LEU A 165 -10.66 -3.18 15.12
C LEU A 165 -11.95 -2.47 14.72
N VAL A 166 -11.99 -1.83 13.55
CA VAL A 166 -13.21 -1.17 13.03
C VAL A 166 -14.36 -2.17 12.88
N LYS A 167 -14.09 -3.39 12.41
CA LYS A 167 -15.13 -4.45 12.34
C LYS A 167 -15.64 -4.82 13.73
N LEU A 168 -14.74 -5.04 14.68
CA LEU A 168 -15.11 -5.41 16.04
C LEU A 168 -15.93 -4.32 16.73
N GLU A 169 -15.49 -3.06 16.62
CA GLU A 169 -16.19 -1.90 17.16
C GLU A 169 -17.59 -1.77 16.56
N LEU A 170 -17.70 -1.97 15.25
CA LEU A 170 -18.99 -1.86 14.56
C LEU A 170 -19.94 -3.00 14.96
N ALA A 171 -19.42 -4.23 15.10
CA ALA A 171 -20.22 -5.37 15.58
C ALA A 171 -20.70 -5.15 17.03
N LEU A 172 -19.83 -4.60 17.89
CA LEU A 172 -20.18 -4.24 19.26
C LEU A 172 -21.27 -3.17 19.27
N THR A 173 -21.10 -2.11 18.48
CA THR A 173 -22.06 -1.00 18.38
C THR A 173 -23.43 -1.48 17.87
N ALA A 174 -23.44 -2.38 16.87
CA ALA A 174 -24.69 -3.00 16.39
C ALA A 174 -25.37 -3.84 17.48
N SER A 175 -24.59 -4.61 18.25
CA SER A 175 -25.09 -5.38 19.38
C SER A 175 -25.67 -4.49 20.48
N THR A 176 -25.01 -3.38 20.83
CA THR A 176 -25.52 -2.46 21.85
C THR A 176 -26.82 -1.78 21.39
N PHE A 177 -26.90 -1.37 20.12
CA PHE A 177 -28.14 -0.80 19.58
C PHE A 177 -29.30 -1.80 19.57
N PHE A 178 -29.01 -3.08 19.33
CA PHE A 178 -30.01 -4.14 19.47
C PHE A 178 -30.55 -4.21 20.90
N ASP A 179 -29.67 -4.21 21.90
CA ASP A 179 -30.05 -4.26 23.31
C ASP A 179 -30.91 -3.04 23.70
N ASP A 180 -30.49 -1.84 23.31
CA ASP A 180 -31.22 -0.60 23.57
C ASP A 180 -32.61 -0.62 22.94
N TYR A 181 -32.75 -1.13 21.71
CA TYR A 181 -34.03 -1.25 21.02
C TYR A 181 -35.00 -2.17 21.78
N TYR A 182 -34.56 -3.37 22.15
CA TYR A 182 -35.41 -4.34 22.85
C TYR A 182 -35.80 -3.87 24.26
N LEU A 183 -34.89 -3.23 24.99
CA LEU A 183 -35.20 -2.70 26.32
C LEU A 183 -36.26 -1.58 26.28
N ASN A 184 -36.23 -0.75 25.24
CA ASN A 184 -37.21 0.32 25.05
C ASN A 184 -38.58 -0.22 24.63
N ASP A 185 -38.62 -1.20 23.72
CA ASP A 185 -39.87 -1.81 23.25
C ASP A 185 -40.63 -2.51 24.40
N TRP A 186 -39.91 -3.12 25.34
CA TRP A 186 -40.51 -3.83 26.47
C TRP A 186 -41.04 -2.91 27.58
N GLY A 187 -40.93 -1.59 27.43
CA GLY A 187 -41.43 -0.61 28.41
C GLY A 187 -40.70 -0.63 29.76
N ILE A 188 -39.53 -1.27 29.84
CA ILE A 188 -38.74 -1.40 31.08
C ILE A 188 -37.88 -0.14 31.32
N GLY A 189 -37.64 0.67 30.28
CA GLY A 189 -36.86 1.91 30.37
C GLY A 189 -37.40 2.95 31.37
N ASP A 190 -38.73 3.06 31.51
CA ASP A 190 -39.36 4.01 32.45
C ASP A 190 -39.30 3.56 33.92
N VAL A 191 -39.10 2.27 34.20
CA VAL A 191 -39.18 1.70 35.56
C VAL A 191 -37.84 1.76 36.30
N ILE A 192 -36.70 1.92 35.59
CA ILE A 192 -35.36 1.86 36.19
C ILE A 192 -34.77 3.25 36.49
N PHE A 193 -35.32 4.33 35.93
CA PHE A 193 -34.82 5.71 36.12
C PHE A 193 -35.68 6.61 37.02
N THR A 194 -36.60 6.03 37.81
CA THR A 194 -37.34 6.76 38.89
C THR A 194 -36.90 6.26 40.26
#